data_AF-A0A966VNT0-F1
#
_entry.id   AF-A0A966VNT0-F1
#
_cell.length_a   1.000
_cell.length_b   1.000
_cell.length_c   1.000
_cell.angle_alpha   90.00
_cell.angle_beta   90.00
_cell.angle_gamma   90.00
#
_symmetry.space_group_name_H-M   'P 1'
#
loop_
_entity.id
_entity.type
_entity.pdbx_description
1 polymer ?
#
loop_
_entity_poly.entity_id
_entity_poly.type
_entity_poly.pdbx_seq_one_letter_code
_entity_poly.pdbx_strand_id
1 'polypeptide(L)'
;MVKITLQQHLVSGGDNTSTTFSGVIQDNGTGLLALTKSGSGTLTLSGANTYTGGTTIKAGTLQGNYVAAVTTTTSSFGANTNSTGTITIGDSAGGSNNATLLIGGTGVTYAQPIVLASNTTGTLTIGNTGSIISTTFSGGVTGTNNLTINSNATSGTITFSTNSINNTGTVTNIGAGSGTTTISGGIGSNVTSITENSTTSALTVSGAITLANSSGTTTLKNSSTALFTVSGGTTGGNASRVLDLKNNSTTTSGITISTTTLGHTGTITNTGSGSGSVLISGGVGSGITSITQNGTSPLNITTTAITVASGGTTLTLSTTSPFTVSGGVTGTGNLILRNNAGSNNALSLITNLVNNTGTISNTGTGGDVLISAAIGSNVTAITENSSGYLSISGPITTASTLTLTNSNSSGSSLLYITGGFLGTGDLVLNNNSSITNGITLATNSVNNTGTITNSGSGSGRTLISAALGSAVTGLTQNSTTSLLQLSGSNGSFTNGTSVLAGTIYADTANAFGTGGIVTLGNNTGSNAVAIYANATGSLSIGNAIVFPIVSFAFTL
;
A
#
# COMPACT_ATOMS: atom_id res chain seq x y z
N MET A 1 55.78 18.09 -12.41
CA MET A 1 54.56 17.31 -12.72
C MET A 1 54.99 16.04 -13.43
N VAL A 2 54.60 14.86 -12.94
CA VAL A 2 54.84 13.57 -13.61
C VAL A 2 53.67 13.31 -14.57
N LYS A 3 53.97 13.03 -15.84
CA LYS A 3 53.01 12.67 -16.89
C LYS A 3 53.30 11.25 -17.35
N ILE A 4 52.30 10.37 -17.29
CA ILE A 4 52.39 9.01 -17.82
C ILE A 4 51.71 9.00 -19.21
N THR A 5 52.37 8.38 -20.19
CA THR A 5 51.85 8.21 -21.55
C THR A 5 52.13 6.78 -21.99
N LEU A 6 51.15 5.90 -21.84
CA LEU A 6 51.21 4.48 -22.23
C LEU A 6 50.25 4.24 -23.39
N GLN A 7 50.53 3.24 -24.24
CA GLN A 7 49.80 3.08 -25.49
C GLN A 7 48.42 2.42 -25.36
N GLN A 8 48.08 1.63 -24.32
CA GLN A 8 46.75 0.99 -24.26
C GLN A 8 46.20 0.74 -22.83
N HIS A 9 47.03 0.40 -21.84
CA HIS A 9 46.54 -0.04 -20.51
C HIS A 9 47.52 0.29 -19.38
N LEU A 10 47.05 0.94 -18.32
CA LEU A 10 47.79 1.20 -17.10
C LEU A 10 47.22 0.36 -15.95
N VAL A 11 48.02 -0.56 -15.41
CA VAL A 11 47.66 -1.33 -14.21
C VAL A 11 48.39 -0.77 -12.99
N SER A 12 47.69 -0.58 -11.88
CA SER A 12 48.24 -0.05 -10.62
C SER A 12 47.72 -0.82 -9.39
N GLY A 13 48.46 -0.77 -8.29
CA GLY A 13 48.10 -1.32 -6.96
C GLY A 13 48.37 -2.80 -6.73
N GLY A 14 49.04 -3.50 -7.66
CA GLY A 14 49.30 -4.96 -7.56
C GLY A 14 50.19 -5.38 -6.39
N ASP A 15 50.90 -4.44 -5.76
CA ASP A 15 51.69 -4.62 -4.54
C ASP A 15 50.86 -4.56 -3.24
N ASN A 16 49.54 -4.35 -3.36
CA ASN A 16 48.59 -4.24 -2.25
C ASN A 16 48.81 -3.03 -1.32
N THR A 17 49.67 -2.08 -1.69
CA THR A 17 49.92 -0.89 -0.88
C THR A 17 48.96 0.24 -1.23
N SER A 18 48.71 1.13 -0.26
CA SER A 18 47.96 2.35 -0.51
C SER A 18 48.89 3.43 -1.03
N THR A 19 48.57 4.02 -2.18
CA THR A 19 49.41 4.97 -2.90
C THR A 19 48.61 6.19 -3.34
N THR A 20 49.23 7.37 -3.30
CA THR A 20 48.67 8.60 -3.87
C THR A 20 49.43 8.96 -5.14
N PHE A 21 48.71 9.11 -6.25
CA PHE A 21 49.23 9.65 -7.49
C PHE A 21 48.68 11.06 -7.73
N SER A 22 49.55 12.05 -7.66
CA SER A 22 49.21 13.47 -7.83
C SER A 22 49.48 14.01 -9.23
N GLY A 23 49.97 13.17 -10.15
CA GLY A 23 50.16 13.53 -11.54
C GLY A 23 48.84 13.46 -12.34
N VAL A 24 48.96 13.73 -13.65
CA VAL A 24 47.86 13.58 -14.61
C VAL A 24 48.12 12.35 -15.47
N ILE A 25 47.15 11.43 -15.49
CA ILE A 25 47.03 10.33 -16.43
C ILE A 25 46.23 10.86 -17.62
N GLN A 26 46.82 10.78 -18.81
CA GLN A 26 46.20 11.30 -20.03
C GLN A 26 46.61 10.47 -21.23
N ASP A 27 45.77 10.53 -22.25
CA ASP A 27 46.09 9.95 -23.55
C ASP A 27 47.14 10.80 -24.26
N ASN A 28 47.80 10.19 -25.24
CA ASN A 28 48.57 10.91 -26.28
C ASN A 28 47.69 11.33 -27.48
N GLY A 29 46.37 11.39 -27.31
CA GLY A 29 45.40 11.70 -28.38
C GLY A 29 44.84 10.49 -29.12
N THR A 30 45.19 9.25 -28.74
CA THR A 30 44.66 8.01 -29.35
C THR A 30 43.30 7.57 -28.79
N GLY A 31 42.92 8.05 -27.60
CA GLY A 31 41.64 7.74 -26.98
C GLY A 31 41.52 6.36 -26.31
N LEU A 32 42.63 5.63 -26.15
CA LEU A 32 42.61 4.20 -25.78
C LEU A 32 43.16 3.87 -24.38
N LEU A 33 43.75 4.83 -23.64
CA LEU A 33 44.36 4.50 -22.36
C LEU A 33 43.28 4.18 -21.32
N ALA A 34 43.23 2.92 -20.89
CA ALA A 34 42.39 2.47 -19.78
C ALA A 34 43.20 2.33 -18.49
N LEU A 35 42.59 2.64 -17.35
CA LEU A 35 43.16 2.42 -16.01
C LEU A 35 42.60 1.12 -15.41
N THR A 36 43.45 0.29 -14.80
CA THR A 36 43.06 -0.84 -13.96
C THR A 36 43.67 -0.75 -12.59
N LYS A 37 42.82 -0.67 -11.57
CA LYS A 37 43.19 -0.80 -10.17
C LYS A 37 43.11 -2.27 -9.76
N SER A 38 44.23 -2.79 -9.26
CA SER A 38 44.43 -4.15 -8.74
C SER A 38 44.96 -4.11 -7.30
N GLY A 39 44.99 -5.26 -6.63
CA GLY A 39 45.43 -5.41 -5.23
C GLY A 39 44.53 -4.73 -4.20
N SER A 40 44.74 -5.03 -2.92
CA SER A 40 43.83 -4.65 -1.82
C SER A 40 43.97 -3.21 -1.32
N GLY A 41 45.09 -2.55 -1.62
CA GLY A 41 45.36 -1.17 -1.17
C GLY A 41 44.46 -0.10 -1.80
N THR A 42 44.56 1.13 -1.31
CA THR A 42 43.86 2.31 -1.88
C THR A 42 44.75 3.05 -2.87
N LEU A 43 44.29 3.23 -4.11
CA LEU A 43 44.91 4.16 -5.05
C LEU A 43 44.15 5.49 -5.02
N THR A 44 44.80 6.55 -4.58
CA THR A 44 44.24 7.90 -4.53
C THR A 44 44.74 8.72 -5.72
N LEU A 45 43.83 9.17 -6.56
CA LEU A 45 44.09 10.06 -7.70
C LEU A 45 43.70 11.49 -7.33
N SER A 46 44.69 12.38 -7.19
CA SER A 46 44.45 13.79 -6.88
C SER A 46 44.61 14.73 -8.08
N GLY A 47 45.17 14.25 -9.19
CA GLY A 47 45.22 15.01 -10.45
C GLY A 47 43.91 14.95 -11.25
N ALA A 48 43.74 15.91 -12.15
CA ALA A 48 42.66 15.94 -13.15
C ALA A 48 43.03 15.03 -14.33
N ASN A 49 42.67 13.75 -14.24
CA ASN A 49 43.01 12.76 -15.27
C ASN A 49 42.08 12.89 -16.48
N THR A 50 42.63 12.76 -17.68
CA THR A 50 41.93 13.00 -18.97
C THR A 50 41.96 11.80 -19.91
N TYR A 51 42.36 10.62 -19.41
CA TYR A 51 42.30 9.39 -20.20
C TYR A 51 40.86 9.02 -20.60
N THR A 52 40.66 8.38 -21.76
CA THR A 52 39.30 8.07 -22.26
C THR A 52 38.97 6.58 -22.37
N GLY A 53 39.93 5.67 -22.15
CA GLY A 53 39.72 4.21 -22.29
C GLY A 53 38.91 3.54 -21.18
N GLY A 54 38.47 4.31 -20.17
CA GLY A 54 37.69 3.81 -19.02
C GLY A 54 38.55 3.33 -17.84
N THR A 55 37.86 2.88 -16.79
CA THR A 55 38.47 2.50 -15.52
C THR A 55 37.92 1.16 -15.05
N THR A 56 38.78 0.21 -14.67
CA THR A 56 38.38 -1.06 -14.04
C THR A 56 38.96 -1.15 -12.63
N ILE A 57 38.14 -1.43 -11.63
CA ILE A 57 38.56 -1.62 -10.24
C ILE A 57 38.38 -3.10 -9.91
N LYS A 58 39.44 -3.91 -10.05
CA LYS A 58 39.40 -5.35 -9.77
C LYS A 58 39.41 -5.67 -8.27
N ALA A 59 40.11 -4.85 -7.48
CA ALA A 59 40.27 -5.04 -6.04
C ALA A 59 40.66 -3.74 -5.32
N GLY A 60 40.34 -3.68 -4.03
CA GLY A 60 40.69 -2.56 -3.15
C GLY A 60 39.87 -1.30 -3.47
N THR A 61 40.45 -0.14 -3.17
CA THR A 61 39.77 1.15 -3.34
C THR A 61 40.46 1.98 -4.41
N LEU A 62 39.68 2.55 -5.33
CA LEU A 62 40.09 3.67 -6.15
C LEU A 62 39.41 4.93 -5.61
N GLN A 63 40.21 5.86 -5.12
CA GLN A 63 39.73 7.13 -4.59
C GLN A 63 40.07 8.27 -5.55
N GLY A 64 39.06 9.07 -5.91
CA GLY A 64 39.23 10.25 -6.77
C GLY A 64 38.91 11.53 -6.03
N ASN A 65 39.39 12.65 -6.59
CA ASN A 65 39.08 14.00 -6.11
C ASN A 65 39.46 14.22 -4.64
N TYR A 66 40.50 13.54 -4.16
CA TYR A 66 41.02 13.70 -2.81
C TYR A 66 41.96 14.90 -2.74
N VAL A 67 41.48 16.04 -2.22
CA VAL A 67 42.30 17.19 -1.84
C VAL A 67 41.69 17.81 -0.58
N ALA A 68 42.50 18.00 0.46
CA ALA A 68 42.06 18.50 1.78
C ALA A 68 41.44 19.93 1.75
N ALA A 69 41.61 20.67 0.65
CA ALA A 69 40.93 21.92 0.36
C ALA A 69 41.13 22.24 -1.13
N VAL A 70 40.10 22.18 -2.00
CA VAL A 70 39.94 22.96 -3.26
C VAL A 70 38.68 22.49 -4.03
N THR A 71 38.05 23.47 -4.68
CA THR A 71 36.77 23.56 -5.39
C THR A 71 36.76 23.05 -6.85
N THR A 72 37.60 22.08 -7.23
CA THR A 72 37.62 21.61 -8.63
C THR A 72 36.40 20.73 -8.95
N THR A 73 35.59 21.13 -9.93
CA THR A 73 34.43 20.37 -10.44
C THR A 73 34.81 19.28 -11.46
N THR A 74 36.10 19.09 -11.75
CA THR A 74 36.61 18.14 -12.75
C THR A 74 36.79 16.74 -12.16
N SER A 75 36.33 15.69 -12.85
CA SER A 75 36.47 14.30 -12.40
C SER A 75 37.92 13.81 -12.39
N SER A 76 38.31 13.04 -11.38
CA SER A 76 39.61 12.36 -11.33
C SER A 76 39.68 11.05 -12.14
N PHE A 77 38.59 10.61 -12.78
CA PHE A 77 38.51 9.31 -13.46
C PHE A 77 38.44 9.37 -14.99
N GLY A 78 39.21 10.26 -15.62
CA GLY A 78 39.21 10.41 -17.07
C GLY A 78 38.22 11.48 -17.57
N ALA A 79 38.11 11.63 -18.88
CA ALA A 79 37.30 12.69 -19.50
C ALA A 79 35.80 12.55 -19.16
N ASN A 80 35.26 13.55 -18.45
CA ASN A 80 33.87 13.61 -17.97
C ASN A 80 32.84 13.93 -19.06
N THR A 81 33.28 14.34 -20.25
CA THR A 81 32.42 14.82 -21.33
C THR A 81 32.12 13.67 -22.29
N ASN A 82 30.96 13.03 -22.10
CA ASN A 82 30.33 12.11 -23.07
C ASN A 82 31.29 11.12 -23.76
N SER A 83 32.15 10.44 -22.98
CA SER A 83 33.25 9.62 -23.48
C SER A 83 32.95 8.13 -23.30
N THR A 84 33.35 7.35 -24.32
CA THR A 84 33.16 5.90 -24.52
C THR A 84 33.68 4.97 -23.41
N GLY A 85 34.30 5.51 -22.36
CA GLY A 85 34.85 4.74 -21.24
C GLY A 85 33.81 4.48 -20.15
N THR A 86 33.76 3.24 -19.67
CA THR A 86 32.94 2.85 -18.51
C THR A 86 33.79 2.80 -17.25
N ILE A 87 33.15 3.00 -16.09
CA ILE A 87 33.74 2.62 -14.80
C ILE A 87 33.22 1.23 -14.45
N THR A 88 34.09 0.23 -14.54
CA THR A 88 33.80 -1.15 -14.14
C THR A 88 34.24 -1.39 -12.70
N ILE A 89 33.33 -1.82 -11.83
CA ILE A 89 33.62 -2.17 -10.43
C ILE A 89 33.54 -3.70 -10.31
N GLY A 90 34.63 -4.31 -9.85
CA GLY A 90 34.84 -5.75 -9.80
C GLY A 90 35.68 -6.31 -10.95
N ASP A 91 36.00 -7.59 -10.85
CA ASP A 91 36.71 -8.37 -11.87
C ASP A 91 35.75 -9.31 -12.62
N SER A 92 35.58 -9.08 -13.93
CA SER A 92 34.76 -9.94 -14.79
C SER A 92 35.36 -11.33 -15.00
N ALA A 93 36.66 -11.51 -14.74
CA ALA A 93 37.29 -12.83 -14.71
C ALA A 93 36.90 -13.65 -13.46
N GLY A 94 36.30 -13.02 -12.44
CA GLY A 94 35.90 -13.63 -11.18
C GLY A 94 36.85 -13.34 -10.02
N GLY A 95 36.41 -13.67 -8.80
CA GLY A 95 37.18 -13.50 -7.57
C GLY A 95 36.35 -12.95 -6.41
N SER A 96 36.90 -12.99 -5.20
CA SER A 96 36.19 -12.61 -3.96
C SER A 96 36.61 -11.25 -3.38
N ASN A 97 37.44 -10.50 -4.11
CA ASN A 97 37.94 -9.22 -3.63
C ASN A 97 36.85 -8.16 -3.67
N ASN A 98 36.76 -7.35 -2.61
CA ASN A 98 35.95 -6.15 -2.63
C ASN A 98 36.56 -5.12 -3.60
N ALA A 99 35.72 -4.36 -4.28
CA ALA A 99 36.11 -3.29 -5.17
C ALA A 99 35.30 -2.03 -4.85
N THR A 100 35.99 -0.92 -4.60
CA THR A 100 35.37 0.32 -4.13
C THR A 100 35.78 1.51 -5.00
N LEU A 101 34.78 2.25 -5.49
CA LEU A 101 34.93 3.59 -6.05
C LEU A 101 34.59 4.62 -4.97
N LEU A 102 35.54 5.46 -4.58
CA LEU A 102 35.40 6.40 -3.47
C LEU A 102 35.64 7.85 -3.92
N ILE A 103 34.74 8.76 -3.56
CA ILE A 103 34.85 10.18 -3.93
C ILE A 103 35.24 11.03 -2.73
N GLY A 104 36.33 11.79 -2.84
CA GLY A 104 36.82 12.70 -1.81
C GLY A 104 36.54 14.18 -2.04
N GLY A 105 35.86 14.55 -3.13
CA GLY A 105 35.62 15.95 -3.53
C GLY A 105 34.13 16.27 -3.73
N THR A 106 33.75 17.52 -3.47
CA THR A 106 32.36 18.00 -3.51
C THR A 106 32.02 18.70 -4.84
N GLY A 107 30.76 18.63 -5.27
CA GLY A 107 30.26 19.31 -6.47
C GLY A 107 30.68 18.64 -7.79
N VAL A 108 31.15 17.40 -7.75
CA VAL A 108 31.57 16.64 -8.93
C VAL A 108 30.41 15.80 -9.46
N THR A 109 30.21 15.82 -10.79
CA THR A 109 29.29 14.91 -11.49
C THR A 109 30.11 13.92 -12.32
N TYR A 110 29.83 12.63 -12.23
CA TYR A 110 30.42 11.58 -13.04
C TYR A 110 29.41 11.09 -14.07
N ALA A 111 29.62 11.46 -15.34
CA ALA A 111 28.72 11.08 -16.45
C ALA A 111 29.02 9.70 -17.06
N GLN A 112 30.14 9.07 -16.70
CA GLN A 112 30.48 7.74 -17.19
C GLN A 112 29.47 6.68 -16.69
N PRO A 113 29.00 5.77 -17.56
CA PRO A 113 28.24 4.61 -17.13
C PRO A 113 29.06 3.74 -16.18
N ILE A 114 28.41 3.23 -15.14
CA ILE A 114 29.02 2.29 -14.20
C ILE A 114 28.53 0.88 -14.52
N VAL A 115 29.46 -0.08 -14.57
CA VAL A 115 29.17 -1.50 -14.80
C VAL A 115 29.66 -2.32 -13.60
N LEU A 116 28.77 -3.12 -13.02
CA LEU A 116 29.09 -4.07 -11.97
C LEU A 116 29.47 -5.42 -12.58
N ALA A 117 30.69 -5.88 -12.31
CA ALA A 117 31.24 -7.08 -12.95
C ALA A 117 30.50 -8.37 -12.57
N SER A 118 30.33 -9.26 -13.55
CA SER A 118 29.40 -10.40 -13.48
C SER A 118 29.81 -11.57 -12.60
N ASN A 119 31.11 -11.77 -12.37
CA ASN A 119 31.64 -12.98 -11.72
C ASN A 119 32.34 -12.70 -10.37
N THR A 120 32.38 -11.44 -9.93
CA THR A 120 32.96 -11.09 -8.64
C THR A 120 31.99 -11.42 -7.50
N THR A 121 32.46 -12.05 -6.43
CA THR A 121 31.65 -12.33 -5.23
C THR A 121 31.94 -11.36 -4.08
N GLY A 122 33.00 -10.56 -4.21
CA GLY A 122 33.29 -9.46 -3.29
C GLY A 122 32.26 -8.32 -3.39
N THR A 123 32.23 -7.47 -2.37
CA THR A 123 31.30 -6.34 -2.30
C THR A 123 31.73 -5.23 -3.27
N LEU A 124 30.82 -4.79 -4.13
CA LEU A 124 31.05 -3.73 -5.11
C LEU A 124 30.45 -2.43 -4.61
N THR A 125 31.31 -1.46 -4.28
CA THR A 125 30.90 -0.27 -3.52
C THR A 125 31.13 1.01 -4.30
N ILE A 126 30.16 1.91 -4.25
CA ILE A 126 30.30 3.33 -4.58
C ILE A 126 30.12 4.12 -3.29
N GLY A 127 31.01 5.06 -3.00
CA GLY A 127 30.90 5.87 -1.80
C GLY A 127 31.52 7.26 -1.91
N ASN A 128 31.34 8.04 -0.85
CA ASN A 128 32.06 9.29 -0.61
C ASN A 128 32.84 9.19 0.71
N THR A 129 33.84 10.05 0.93
CA THR A 129 34.62 10.10 2.17
C THR A 129 35.12 11.51 2.45
N GLY A 130 35.17 11.91 3.72
CA GLY A 130 35.55 13.25 4.13
C GLY A 130 34.49 13.90 5.00
N SER A 131 34.53 15.23 5.13
CA SER A 131 33.64 15.93 6.06
C SER A 131 32.34 16.43 5.40
N ILE A 132 32.43 17.10 4.23
CA ILE A 132 31.27 17.66 3.52
C ILE A 132 31.38 17.34 2.03
N ILE A 133 30.98 16.14 1.63
CA ILE A 133 31.17 15.66 0.25
C ILE A 133 29.85 15.34 -0.41
N SER A 134 29.48 16.16 -1.40
CA SER A 134 28.35 15.90 -2.28
C SER A 134 28.83 15.49 -3.67
N THR A 135 28.43 14.31 -4.15
CA THR A 135 28.82 13.75 -5.45
C THR A 135 27.60 13.31 -6.24
N THR A 136 27.64 13.46 -7.56
CA THR A 136 26.59 13.01 -8.47
C THR A 136 27.12 11.99 -9.47
N PHE A 137 26.38 10.91 -9.70
CA PHE A 137 26.60 9.94 -10.78
C PHE A 137 25.42 10.06 -11.75
N SER A 138 25.68 10.39 -13.01
CA SER A 138 24.64 10.63 -14.03
C SER A 138 24.63 9.57 -15.15
N GLY A 139 25.68 8.76 -15.27
CA GLY A 139 25.81 7.74 -16.31
C GLY A 139 24.90 6.50 -16.15
N GLY A 140 24.34 6.29 -14.96
CA GLY A 140 23.56 5.10 -14.60
C GLY A 140 24.44 3.94 -14.15
N VAL A 141 23.81 2.86 -13.66
CA VAL A 141 24.51 1.67 -13.17
C VAL A 141 23.90 0.42 -13.81
N THR A 142 24.73 -0.47 -14.36
CA THR A 142 24.33 -1.72 -15.01
C THR A 142 25.22 -2.88 -14.55
N GLY A 143 25.08 -4.07 -15.14
CA GLY A 143 25.83 -5.26 -14.76
C GLY A 143 24.97 -6.28 -13.99
N THR A 144 25.57 -7.41 -13.59
CA THR A 144 24.82 -8.56 -13.05
C THR A 144 25.15 -8.88 -11.59
N ASN A 145 25.47 -7.84 -10.81
CA ASN A 145 25.90 -7.97 -9.42
C ASN A 145 25.20 -6.93 -8.54
N ASN A 146 25.38 -7.04 -7.23
CA ASN A 146 24.80 -6.15 -6.25
C ASN A 146 25.58 -4.84 -6.17
N LEU A 147 24.86 -3.73 -6.02
CA LEU A 147 25.40 -2.42 -5.75
C LEU A 147 25.35 -2.12 -4.25
N THR A 148 26.49 -1.79 -3.66
CA THR A 148 26.56 -1.19 -2.32
C THR A 148 26.86 0.30 -2.44
N ILE A 149 26.07 1.14 -1.76
CA ILE A 149 26.27 2.58 -1.67
C ILE A 149 26.68 2.90 -0.24
N ASN A 150 27.81 3.59 -0.09
CA ASN A 150 28.36 3.96 1.21
C ASN A 150 28.56 5.48 1.30
N SER A 151 27.51 6.21 1.71
CA SER A 151 27.61 7.63 2.08
C SER A 151 28.34 7.74 3.42
N ASN A 152 29.67 7.78 3.38
CA ASN A 152 30.55 7.75 4.56
C ASN A 152 31.12 9.13 4.93
N ALA A 153 30.90 10.15 4.10
CA ALA A 153 31.24 11.51 4.49
C ALA A 153 30.40 11.97 5.68
N THR A 154 30.97 12.72 6.62
CA THR A 154 30.27 13.16 7.84
C THR A 154 28.94 13.86 7.50
N SER A 155 28.96 14.72 6.48
CA SER A 155 27.83 15.38 5.84
C SER A 155 28.04 15.41 4.31
N GLY A 156 27.00 15.79 3.56
CA GLY A 156 27.00 15.78 2.09
C GLY A 156 26.40 14.50 1.49
N THR A 157 25.97 14.57 0.24
CA THR A 157 25.05 13.60 -0.37
C THR A 157 25.72 12.74 -1.44
N ILE A 158 25.22 11.52 -1.66
CA ILE A 158 25.46 10.79 -2.91
C ILE A 158 24.18 10.87 -3.75
N THR A 159 24.28 11.36 -4.99
CA THR A 159 23.14 11.43 -5.91
C THR A 159 23.37 10.57 -7.14
N PHE A 160 22.42 9.71 -7.48
CA PHE A 160 22.30 9.08 -8.79
C PHE A 160 21.21 9.81 -9.58
N SER A 161 21.54 10.33 -10.76
CA SER A 161 20.65 11.19 -11.56
C SER A 161 20.63 10.76 -13.02
N THR A 162 19.69 11.33 -13.78
CA THR A 162 19.47 11.16 -15.23
C THR A 162 19.23 9.72 -15.68
N ASN A 163 20.23 8.85 -15.65
CA ASN A 163 20.10 7.45 -16.05
C ASN A 163 19.80 6.56 -14.83
N SER A 164 18.97 5.54 -15.05
CA SER A 164 18.55 4.63 -13.99
C SER A 164 19.67 3.74 -13.46
N ILE A 165 19.55 3.33 -12.20
CA ILE A 165 20.25 2.15 -11.69
C ILE A 165 19.45 0.91 -12.14
N ASN A 166 20.06 0.03 -12.93
CA ASN A 166 19.40 -1.15 -13.51
C ASN A 166 20.35 -2.36 -13.56
N ASN A 167 21.15 -2.56 -12.50
CA ASN A 167 21.91 -3.80 -12.31
C ASN A 167 20.97 -4.97 -12.01
N THR A 168 21.30 -6.16 -12.50
CA THR A 168 20.64 -7.40 -12.08
C THR A 168 21.15 -7.79 -10.71
N GLY A 169 20.34 -7.58 -9.68
CA GLY A 169 20.72 -7.83 -8.29
C GLY A 169 20.04 -6.86 -7.34
N THR A 170 20.74 -6.54 -6.25
CA THR A 170 20.26 -5.62 -5.21
C THR A 170 20.97 -4.28 -5.23
N VAL A 171 20.34 -3.28 -4.61
CA VAL A 171 20.94 -1.99 -4.30
C VAL A 171 20.84 -1.81 -2.78
N THR A 172 21.95 -1.59 -2.10
CA THR A 172 21.99 -1.46 -0.64
C THR A 172 22.72 -0.19 -0.22
N ASN A 173 22.06 0.68 0.53
CA ASN A 173 22.69 1.82 1.18
C ASN A 173 23.15 1.43 2.59
N ILE A 174 24.43 1.65 2.91
CA ILE A 174 25.06 1.30 4.21
C ILE A 174 25.78 2.48 4.86
N GLY A 175 25.59 3.70 4.35
CA GLY A 175 26.38 4.88 4.74
C GLY A 175 26.45 5.10 6.25
N ALA A 176 27.58 5.54 6.78
CA ALA A 176 27.67 5.96 8.20
C ALA A 176 27.54 7.49 8.38
N GLY A 177 27.57 8.24 7.28
CA GLY A 177 27.41 9.69 7.22
C GLY A 177 25.99 10.16 7.49
N SER A 178 25.82 11.46 7.75
CA SER A 178 24.48 12.06 7.95
C SER A 178 23.76 12.45 6.66
N GLY A 179 24.48 12.50 5.53
CA GLY A 179 23.91 13.01 4.29
C GLY A 179 23.22 11.94 3.45
N THR A 180 22.10 12.34 2.85
CA THR A 180 21.18 11.46 2.12
C THR A 180 21.80 10.88 0.85
N THR A 181 21.53 9.59 0.61
CA THR A 181 21.67 8.96 -0.70
C THR A 181 20.40 9.18 -1.50
N THR A 182 20.48 9.85 -2.65
CA THR A 182 19.32 10.17 -3.51
C THR A 182 19.42 9.46 -4.85
N ILE A 183 18.34 8.82 -5.30
CA ILE A 183 18.23 8.18 -6.61
C ILE A 183 17.09 8.85 -7.38
N SER A 184 17.46 9.79 -8.24
CA SER A 184 16.54 10.59 -9.06
C SER A 184 16.44 10.09 -10.51
N GLY A 185 17.45 9.36 -11.02
CA GLY A 185 17.40 8.70 -12.34
C GLY A 185 16.46 7.49 -12.42
N GLY A 186 15.88 7.08 -11.29
CA GLY A 186 15.00 5.91 -11.19
C GLY A 186 15.73 4.59 -10.99
N ILE A 187 14.94 3.55 -10.73
CA ILE A 187 15.39 2.16 -10.60
C ILE A 187 14.74 1.33 -11.70
N GLY A 188 15.55 0.57 -12.43
CA GLY A 188 15.10 -0.30 -13.50
C GLY A 188 14.65 -1.69 -13.01
N SER A 189 14.01 -2.42 -13.92
CA SER A 189 13.32 -3.69 -13.64
C SER A 189 14.23 -4.86 -13.27
N ASN A 190 15.54 -4.76 -13.50
CA ASN A 190 16.49 -5.82 -13.15
C ASN A 190 16.83 -5.82 -11.66
N VAL A 191 16.55 -4.73 -10.94
CA VAL A 191 16.79 -4.63 -9.50
C VAL A 191 15.67 -5.34 -8.74
N THR A 192 16.04 -6.35 -7.96
CA THR A 192 15.10 -7.21 -7.22
C THR A 192 14.90 -6.75 -5.78
N SER A 193 15.85 -6.02 -5.21
CA SER A 193 15.74 -5.47 -3.86
C SER A 193 16.47 -4.14 -3.73
N ILE A 194 15.83 -3.18 -3.06
CA ILE A 194 16.41 -1.92 -2.64
C ILE A 194 16.38 -1.90 -1.11
N THR A 195 17.56 -1.76 -0.50
CA THR A 195 17.72 -1.88 0.94
C THR A 195 18.33 -0.62 1.52
N GLU A 196 17.63 -0.01 2.47
CA GLU A 196 18.18 0.95 3.42
C GLU A 196 18.74 0.18 4.62
N ASN A 197 20.05 0.29 4.86
CA ASN A 197 20.77 -0.39 5.94
C ASN A 197 21.77 0.55 6.63
N SER A 198 21.43 1.83 6.71
CA SER A 198 22.15 2.84 7.47
C SER A 198 21.40 3.23 8.74
N THR A 199 22.15 3.58 9.78
CA THR A 199 21.59 4.22 10.97
C THR A 199 21.36 5.72 10.82
N THR A 200 22.07 6.38 9.88
CA THR A 200 22.22 7.85 9.81
C THR A 200 22.01 8.44 8.41
N SER A 201 22.42 7.76 7.34
CA SER A 201 22.30 8.19 5.95
C SER A 201 21.00 7.67 5.35
N ALA A 202 19.95 8.50 5.29
CA ALA A 202 18.70 8.12 4.64
C ALA A 202 18.86 7.82 3.13
N LEU A 203 17.98 6.97 2.60
CA LEU A 203 17.83 6.70 1.16
C LEU A 203 16.53 7.30 0.64
N THR A 204 16.63 8.10 -0.40
CA THR A 204 15.47 8.65 -1.12
C THR A 204 15.49 8.23 -2.58
N VAL A 205 14.40 7.63 -3.06
CA VAL A 205 14.18 7.30 -4.47
C VAL A 205 13.11 8.22 -5.03
N SER A 206 13.55 9.27 -5.72
CA SER A 206 12.67 10.28 -6.33
C SER A 206 12.41 10.05 -7.81
N GLY A 207 13.21 9.22 -8.49
CA GLY A 207 12.85 8.65 -9.79
C GLY A 207 11.95 7.43 -9.64
N ALA A 208 11.20 7.07 -10.69
CA ALA A 208 10.29 5.93 -10.64
C ALA A 208 11.04 4.59 -10.43
N ILE A 209 10.42 3.68 -9.69
CA ILE A 209 10.86 2.28 -9.60
C ILE A 209 10.06 1.48 -10.63
N THR A 210 10.73 0.98 -11.66
CA THR A 210 10.10 0.16 -12.71
C THR A 210 10.13 -1.31 -12.28
N LEU A 211 8.97 -1.95 -12.15
CA LEU A 211 8.84 -3.36 -11.82
C LEU A 211 8.87 -4.22 -13.09
N ALA A 212 9.53 -5.38 -13.02
CA ALA A 212 9.59 -6.31 -14.14
C ALA A 212 8.22 -6.87 -14.52
N ASN A 213 7.97 -6.96 -15.83
CA ASN A 213 6.77 -7.57 -16.41
C ASN A 213 6.88 -9.11 -16.47
N SER A 214 7.17 -9.70 -15.32
CA SER A 214 7.19 -11.16 -15.09
C SER A 214 6.68 -11.41 -13.66
N SER A 215 6.37 -12.65 -13.31
CA SER A 215 6.10 -12.99 -11.91
C SER A 215 7.35 -12.78 -11.05
N GLY A 216 7.14 -12.61 -9.74
CA GLY A 216 8.22 -12.44 -8.77
C GLY A 216 8.03 -11.21 -7.91
N THR A 217 9.06 -10.88 -7.13
CA THR A 217 9.00 -9.84 -6.10
C THR A 217 10.08 -8.80 -6.30
N THR A 218 9.71 -7.52 -6.14
CA THR A 218 10.66 -6.43 -5.90
C THR A 218 10.52 -5.98 -4.46
N THR A 219 11.60 -6.02 -3.68
CA THR A 219 11.58 -5.72 -2.25
C THR A 219 12.11 -4.31 -1.97
N LEU A 220 11.40 -3.57 -1.12
CA LEU A 220 11.85 -2.34 -0.49
C LEU A 220 12.08 -2.66 0.98
N LYS A 221 13.33 -2.66 1.42
CA LYS A 221 13.68 -3.08 2.77
C LYS A 221 14.29 -1.93 3.54
N ASN A 222 13.85 -1.71 4.77
CA ASN A 222 14.60 -0.94 5.75
C ASN A 222 15.06 -1.89 6.86
N SER A 223 16.38 -2.02 7.02
CA SER A 223 17.01 -2.91 8.00
C SER A 223 17.60 -2.17 9.20
N SER A 224 17.53 -0.83 9.22
CA SER A 224 18.20 0.00 10.22
C SER A 224 17.40 1.30 10.48
N THR A 225 17.95 2.28 11.20
CA THR A 225 17.16 3.38 11.74
C THR A 225 16.95 4.56 10.78
N ALA A 226 17.75 4.70 9.72
CA ALA A 226 17.58 5.77 8.75
C ALA A 226 16.30 5.57 7.92
N LEU A 227 15.72 6.66 7.40
CA LEU A 227 14.49 6.59 6.60
C LEU A 227 14.77 6.08 5.19
N PHE A 228 13.86 5.22 4.69
CA PHE A 228 13.75 4.90 3.27
C PHE A 228 12.51 5.58 2.68
N THR A 229 12.72 6.58 1.84
CA THR A 229 11.63 7.32 1.16
C THR A 229 11.58 6.99 -0.32
N VAL A 230 10.38 6.74 -0.84
CA VAL A 230 10.09 6.64 -2.28
C VAL A 230 9.06 7.72 -2.64
N SER A 231 9.46 8.68 -3.46
CA SER A 231 8.59 9.74 -3.96
C SER A 231 8.36 9.67 -5.48
N GLY A 232 9.16 8.89 -6.21
CA GLY A 232 9.07 8.77 -7.66
C GLY A 232 7.98 7.83 -8.21
N GLY A 233 7.26 7.10 -7.36
CA GLY A 233 6.24 6.15 -7.80
C GLY A 233 6.78 4.78 -8.17
N THR A 234 5.87 3.92 -8.61
CA THR A 234 6.17 2.62 -9.21
C THR A 234 5.46 2.50 -10.55
N THR A 235 6.07 1.78 -11.50
CA THR A 235 5.52 1.53 -12.84
C THR A 235 5.75 0.07 -13.26
N GLY A 236 5.13 -0.37 -14.35
CA GLY A 236 5.32 -1.72 -14.89
C GLY A 236 4.59 -2.79 -14.10
N GLY A 237 5.17 -3.99 -14.00
CA GLY A 237 4.56 -5.14 -13.34
C GLY A 237 3.45 -5.83 -14.15
N ASN A 238 2.85 -6.84 -13.52
CA ASN A 238 1.70 -7.60 -14.02
C ASN A 238 0.89 -8.13 -12.83
N ALA A 239 -0.24 -8.79 -13.09
CA ALA A 239 -1.14 -9.27 -12.04
C ALA A 239 -0.49 -10.19 -10.98
N SER A 240 0.65 -10.84 -11.28
CA SER A 240 1.39 -11.72 -10.37
C SER A 240 2.68 -11.10 -9.80
N ARG A 241 2.99 -9.84 -10.13
CA ARG A 241 4.14 -9.12 -9.59
C ARG A 241 3.83 -8.63 -8.17
N VAL A 242 4.77 -8.81 -7.25
CA VAL A 242 4.67 -8.35 -5.87
C VAL A 242 5.64 -7.19 -5.63
N LEU A 243 5.13 -6.10 -5.08
CA LEU A 243 5.92 -5.09 -4.39
C LEU A 243 5.92 -5.41 -2.89
N ASP A 244 7.06 -5.82 -2.35
CA ASP A 244 7.18 -6.21 -0.95
C ASP A 244 7.85 -5.10 -0.13
N LEU A 245 7.12 -4.59 0.87
CA LEU A 245 7.58 -3.57 1.80
C LEU A 245 8.05 -4.29 3.07
N LYS A 246 9.31 -4.13 3.44
CA LYS A 246 9.93 -4.84 4.57
C LYS A 246 10.61 -3.87 5.52
N ASN A 247 9.83 -3.20 6.37
CA ASN A 247 10.42 -2.46 7.48
C ASN A 247 10.79 -3.43 8.61
N ASN A 248 12.07 -3.79 8.68
CA ASN A 248 12.66 -4.61 9.73
C ASN A 248 13.29 -3.77 10.84
N SER A 249 13.07 -2.45 10.83
CA SER A 249 13.60 -1.52 11.81
C SER A 249 12.59 -1.16 12.90
N THR A 250 13.03 -0.39 13.90
CA THR A 250 12.17 0.24 14.90
C THR A 250 11.63 1.61 14.45
N THR A 251 12.06 2.10 13.28
CA THR A 251 11.72 3.45 12.81
C THR A 251 10.27 3.52 12.34
N THR A 252 9.50 4.42 12.94
CA THR A 252 8.14 4.76 12.50
C THR A 252 8.21 5.35 11.10
N SER A 253 7.35 4.87 10.19
CA SER A 253 7.41 5.22 8.78
C SER A 253 8.81 4.98 8.17
N GLY A 254 9.53 3.97 8.69
CA GLY A 254 10.88 3.61 8.26
C GLY A 254 10.96 3.29 6.77
N ILE A 255 9.83 2.87 6.17
CA ILE A 255 9.58 2.96 4.74
C ILE A 255 8.42 3.93 4.52
N THR A 256 8.63 4.97 3.73
CA THR A 256 7.61 5.96 3.34
C THR A 256 7.48 6.01 1.83
N ILE A 257 6.26 5.81 1.32
CA ILE A 257 5.90 5.98 -0.09
C ILE A 257 5.03 7.24 -0.22
N SER A 258 5.63 8.34 -0.65
CA SER A 258 5.01 9.68 -0.72
C SER A 258 4.78 10.17 -2.16
N THR A 259 4.49 9.23 -3.06
CA THR A 259 4.39 9.45 -4.50
C THR A 259 3.04 10.04 -4.87
N THR A 260 2.86 10.56 -6.09
CA THR A 260 1.49 10.89 -6.56
C THR A 260 0.65 9.62 -6.72
N THR A 261 1.24 8.55 -7.25
CA THR A 261 0.58 7.25 -7.42
C THR A 261 1.58 6.09 -7.40
N LEU A 262 1.21 4.96 -6.79
CA LEU A 262 1.75 3.63 -7.03
C LEU A 262 1.06 3.06 -8.27
N GLY A 263 1.70 3.20 -9.42
CA GLY A 263 1.12 2.94 -10.75
C GLY A 263 1.50 1.60 -11.37
N HIS A 264 2.11 0.69 -10.60
CA HIS A 264 2.38 -0.66 -11.10
C HIS A 264 1.10 -1.52 -11.12
N THR A 265 1.13 -2.56 -11.93
CA THR A 265 0.14 -3.64 -11.89
C THR A 265 0.66 -4.76 -11.00
N GLY A 266 -0.19 -5.30 -10.12
CA GLY A 266 0.15 -6.42 -9.26
C GLY A 266 -0.37 -6.27 -7.84
N THR A 267 0.44 -6.69 -6.88
CA THR A 267 0.08 -6.70 -5.45
C THR A 267 1.11 -5.96 -4.61
N ILE A 268 0.66 -5.41 -3.49
CA ILE A 268 1.51 -4.87 -2.44
C ILE A 268 1.45 -5.82 -1.26
N THR A 269 2.59 -6.20 -0.72
CA THR A 269 2.66 -6.95 0.54
C THR A 269 3.57 -6.23 1.51
N ASN A 270 3.21 -6.16 2.78
CA ASN A 270 4.12 -5.78 3.85
C ASN A 270 4.52 -7.03 4.63
N THR A 271 5.78 -7.43 4.55
CA THR A 271 6.34 -8.57 5.31
C THR A 271 7.38 -8.14 6.34
N GLY A 272 7.43 -6.85 6.67
CA GLY A 272 8.39 -6.30 7.63
C GLY A 272 8.29 -6.92 9.02
N SER A 273 9.43 -7.26 9.61
CA SER A 273 9.54 -7.89 10.94
C SER A 273 9.88 -6.89 12.06
N GLY A 274 9.92 -5.60 11.75
CA GLY A 274 10.27 -4.54 12.71
C GLY A 274 9.09 -4.13 13.58
N SER A 275 9.37 -3.35 14.63
CA SER A 275 8.34 -2.65 15.42
C SER A 275 7.99 -1.27 14.87
N GLY A 276 8.82 -0.73 13.97
CA GLY A 276 8.51 0.44 13.16
C GLY A 276 7.38 0.16 12.17
N SER A 277 6.88 1.18 11.47
CA SER A 277 5.75 1.07 10.54
C SER A 277 6.15 1.35 9.09
N VAL A 278 5.31 0.91 8.16
CA VAL A 278 5.33 1.30 6.75
C VAL A 278 4.23 2.34 6.54
N LEU A 279 4.55 3.43 5.85
CA LEU A 279 3.61 4.48 5.48
C LEU A 279 3.50 4.57 3.95
N ILE A 280 2.28 4.46 3.43
CA ILE A 280 1.92 4.85 2.08
C ILE A 280 1.08 6.12 2.18
N SER A 281 1.64 7.27 1.83
CA SER A 281 0.91 8.55 1.74
C SER A 281 0.57 8.94 0.30
N GLY A 282 1.22 8.29 -0.68
CA GLY A 282 0.85 8.40 -2.08
C GLY A 282 -0.39 7.60 -2.48
N GLY A 283 -0.98 7.93 -3.63
CA GLY A 283 -2.16 7.21 -4.13
C GLY A 283 -1.88 5.75 -4.47
N VAL A 284 -2.81 4.85 -4.17
CA VAL A 284 -2.72 3.46 -4.66
C VAL A 284 -3.53 3.37 -5.95
N GLY A 285 -2.85 3.08 -7.07
CA GLY A 285 -3.46 3.05 -8.40
C GLY A 285 -4.33 1.82 -8.65
N SER A 286 -5.19 1.90 -9.66
CA SER A 286 -6.13 0.83 -10.04
C SER A 286 -5.48 -0.42 -10.64
N GLY A 287 -4.16 -0.43 -10.86
CA GLY A 287 -3.39 -1.63 -11.22
C GLY A 287 -3.18 -2.58 -10.03
N ILE A 288 -3.44 -2.11 -8.80
CA ILE A 288 -3.24 -2.87 -7.58
C ILE A 288 -4.49 -3.68 -7.24
N THR A 289 -4.37 -5.00 -7.36
CA THR A 289 -5.48 -5.95 -7.12
C THR A 289 -5.52 -6.44 -5.69
N SER A 290 -4.40 -6.38 -4.96
CA SER A 290 -4.38 -6.68 -3.54
C SER A 290 -3.31 -5.92 -2.75
N ILE A 291 -3.63 -5.67 -1.49
CA ILE A 291 -2.72 -5.13 -0.47
C ILE A 291 -2.78 -6.07 0.73
N THR A 292 -1.64 -6.62 1.13
CA THR A 292 -1.57 -7.63 2.18
C THR A 292 -0.64 -7.19 3.31
N GLN A 293 -1.15 -7.09 4.53
CA GLN A 293 -0.36 -6.98 5.75
C GLN A 293 -0.03 -8.39 6.27
N ASN A 294 1.23 -8.81 6.16
CA ASN A 294 1.73 -10.14 6.52
C ASN A 294 3.01 -10.09 7.37
N GLY A 295 3.29 -8.95 8.01
CA GLY A 295 4.46 -8.73 8.85
C GLY A 295 4.09 -8.20 10.23
N THR A 296 5.06 -8.08 11.12
CA THR A 296 4.86 -7.48 12.44
C THR A 296 4.93 -5.96 12.41
N SER A 297 5.54 -5.38 11.39
CA SER A 297 5.57 -3.93 11.15
C SER A 297 4.19 -3.46 10.66
N PRO A 298 3.52 -2.51 11.33
CA PRO A 298 2.20 -2.04 10.90
C PRO A 298 2.23 -1.38 9.51
N LEU A 299 1.14 -1.49 8.76
CA LEU A 299 0.95 -0.81 7.47
C LEU A 299 -0.13 0.27 7.60
N ASN A 300 0.25 1.50 7.26
CA ASN A 300 -0.64 2.65 7.23
C ASN A 300 -0.74 3.21 5.82
N ILE A 301 -1.95 3.35 5.30
CA ILE A 301 -2.25 4.03 4.03
C ILE A 301 -3.01 5.32 4.34
N THR A 302 -2.47 6.47 3.95
CA THR A 302 -2.96 7.80 4.37
C THR A 302 -3.07 8.74 3.16
N THR A 303 -3.57 9.96 3.39
CA THR A 303 -3.64 11.16 2.51
C THR A 303 -4.25 11.03 1.12
N THR A 304 -4.00 9.95 0.39
CA THR A 304 -4.53 9.69 -0.94
C THR A 304 -5.31 8.38 -0.94
N ALA A 305 -6.41 8.35 -1.70
CA ALA A 305 -7.32 7.22 -1.70
C ALA A 305 -6.69 5.96 -2.32
N ILE A 306 -7.17 4.79 -1.88
CA ILE A 306 -7.06 3.56 -2.65
C ILE A 306 -8.01 3.67 -3.84
N THR A 307 -7.51 3.48 -5.06
CA THR A 307 -8.34 3.37 -6.26
C THR A 307 -8.64 1.90 -6.52
N VAL A 308 -9.86 1.46 -6.22
CA VAL A 308 -10.29 0.07 -6.43
C VAL A 308 -10.25 -0.25 -7.93
N ALA A 309 -9.63 -1.39 -8.26
CA ALA A 309 -9.53 -1.90 -9.62
C ALA A 309 -10.88 -2.43 -10.11
N SER A 310 -11.15 -2.34 -11.43
CA SER A 310 -12.43 -2.82 -12.01
C SER A 310 -12.73 -4.29 -11.73
N GLY A 311 -11.69 -5.13 -11.63
CA GLY A 311 -11.78 -6.53 -11.20
C GLY A 311 -11.87 -6.75 -9.68
N GLY A 312 -11.88 -5.67 -8.90
CA GLY A 312 -11.86 -5.64 -7.45
C GLY A 312 -10.45 -5.46 -6.85
N THR A 313 -10.41 -4.94 -5.62
CA THR A 313 -9.18 -4.81 -4.82
C THR A 313 -9.40 -5.45 -3.45
N THR A 314 -8.50 -6.36 -3.06
CA THR A 314 -8.55 -7.01 -1.74
C THR A 314 -7.56 -6.38 -0.76
N LEU A 315 -8.03 -6.03 0.43
CA LEU A 315 -7.21 -5.70 1.60
C LEU A 315 -7.17 -6.90 2.54
N THR A 316 -5.99 -7.50 2.72
CA THR A 316 -5.81 -8.69 3.57
C THR A 316 -4.93 -8.37 4.76
N LEU A 317 -5.36 -8.80 5.95
CA LEU A 317 -4.59 -8.80 7.18
C LEU A 317 -4.37 -10.24 7.63
N SER A 318 -3.12 -10.68 7.68
CA SER A 318 -2.73 -12.05 8.05
C SER A 318 -2.03 -12.14 9.41
N THR A 319 -1.74 -10.99 10.03
CA THR A 319 -0.99 -10.86 11.29
C THR A 319 -1.74 -9.97 12.28
N THR A 320 -1.39 -10.02 13.56
CA THR A 320 -2.04 -9.17 14.58
C THR A 320 -1.65 -7.68 14.47
N SER A 321 -0.59 -7.36 13.72
CA SER A 321 -0.15 -5.97 13.53
C SER A 321 -1.09 -5.16 12.67
N PRO A 322 -1.43 -3.91 13.04
CA PRO A 322 -2.47 -3.13 12.36
C PRO A 322 -2.25 -2.91 10.86
N PHE A 323 -3.34 -2.95 10.12
CA PHE A 323 -3.48 -2.45 8.76
C PHE A 323 -4.56 -1.35 8.74
N THR A 324 -4.11 -0.10 8.69
CA THR A 324 -4.98 1.08 8.76
C THR A 324 -5.03 1.81 7.42
N VAL A 325 -6.23 2.17 6.97
CA VAL A 325 -6.45 3.02 5.80
C VAL A 325 -7.18 4.28 6.24
N SER A 326 -6.60 5.45 6.00
CA SER A 326 -7.18 6.78 6.28
C SER A 326 -7.26 7.71 5.06
N GLY A 327 -6.64 7.36 3.93
CA GLY A 327 -6.59 8.20 2.71
C GLY A 327 -7.86 8.25 1.85
N GLY A 328 -8.86 7.40 2.14
CA GLY A 328 -10.10 7.27 1.35
C GLY A 328 -10.10 6.03 0.46
N VAL A 329 -11.26 5.70 -0.11
CA VAL A 329 -11.40 4.62 -1.11
C VAL A 329 -12.31 5.09 -2.25
N THR A 330 -11.86 4.93 -3.48
CA THR A 330 -12.55 5.33 -4.72
C THR A 330 -12.39 4.26 -5.79
N GLY A 331 -12.68 4.56 -7.06
CA GLY A 331 -12.50 3.65 -8.18
C GLY A 331 -13.75 2.85 -8.52
N THR A 332 -13.60 1.91 -9.45
CA THR A 332 -14.67 1.06 -9.96
C THR A 332 -14.37 -0.38 -9.57
N GLY A 333 -15.32 -1.13 -9.05
CA GLY A 333 -15.13 -2.53 -8.65
C GLY A 333 -15.36 -2.76 -7.15
N ASN A 334 -15.19 -4.02 -6.76
CA ASN A 334 -15.52 -4.48 -5.41
C ASN A 334 -14.33 -4.32 -4.47
N LEU A 335 -14.57 -3.68 -3.33
CA LEU A 335 -13.63 -3.65 -2.22
C LEU A 335 -13.83 -4.90 -1.37
N ILE A 336 -12.80 -5.72 -1.23
CA ILE A 336 -12.84 -6.93 -0.41
C ILE A 336 -11.94 -6.74 0.80
N LEU A 337 -12.48 -6.94 1.99
CA LEU A 337 -11.78 -6.86 3.27
C LEU A 337 -11.61 -8.28 3.82
N ARG A 338 -10.40 -8.63 4.24
CA ARG A 338 -10.06 -9.95 4.78
C ARG A 338 -9.21 -9.80 6.02
N ASN A 339 -9.84 -9.76 7.19
CA ASN A 339 -9.11 -9.98 8.42
C ASN A 339 -9.01 -11.48 8.68
N ASN A 340 -7.85 -12.06 8.37
CA ASN A 340 -7.52 -13.45 8.66
C ASN A 340 -6.72 -13.58 9.97
N ALA A 341 -6.37 -12.46 10.61
CA ALA A 341 -5.72 -12.45 11.91
C ALA A 341 -6.75 -12.56 13.03
N GLY A 342 -6.38 -13.13 14.18
CA GLY A 342 -7.29 -13.23 15.34
C GLY A 342 -7.56 -11.91 16.08
N SER A 343 -6.98 -10.78 15.65
CA SER A 343 -7.16 -9.49 16.31
C SER A 343 -8.34 -8.71 15.74
N ASN A 344 -9.25 -8.28 16.61
CA ASN A 344 -10.41 -7.49 16.22
C ASN A 344 -10.01 -6.06 15.85
N ASN A 345 -10.67 -5.52 14.81
CA ASN A 345 -10.50 -4.16 14.30
C ASN A 345 -9.07 -3.81 13.85
N ALA A 346 -8.20 -4.80 13.70
CA ALA A 346 -6.82 -4.58 13.26
C ALA A 346 -6.74 -4.29 11.76
N LEU A 347 -7.75 -4.69 10.97
CA LEU A 347 -8.01 -4.13 9.64
C LEU A 347 -9.06 -3.04 9.78
N SER A 348 -8.65 -1.78 9.61
CA SER A 348 -9.54 -0.64 9.84
C SER A 348 -9.48 0.41 8.73
N LEU A 349 -10.66 0.81 8.26
CA LEU A 349 -10.86 1.92 7.35
C LEU A 349 -11.37 3.12 8.16
N ILE A 350 -10.44 3.97 8.58
CA ILE A 350 -10.67 5.21 9.34
C ILE A 350 -10.61 6.45 8.45
N THR A 351 -10.94 6.28 7.18
CA THR A 351 -10.83 7.32 6.15
C THR A 351 -11.92 8.38 6.23
N ASN A 352 -11.76 9.47 5.47
CA ASN A 352 -12.83 10.45 5.29
C ASN A 352 -14.03 9.88 4.51
N LEU A 353 -13.81 8.98 3.53
CA LEU A 353 -14.86 8.47 2.66
C LEU A 353 -14.46 7.15 1.96
N VAL A 354 -15.35 6.16 2.00
CA VAL A 354 -15.32 4.94 1.17
C VAL A 354 -16.42 5.05 0.13
N ASN A 355 -16.07 5.27 -1.14
CA ASN A 355 -17.02 5.55 -2.22
C ASN A 355 -16.60 4.92 -3.55
N ASN A 356 -16.12 3.67 -3.51
CA ASN A 356 -15.92 2.88 -4.73
C ASN A 356 -17.27 2.56 -5.39
N THR A 357 -17.30 2.54 -6.71
CA THR A 357 -18.48 2.10 -7.48
C THR A 357 -18.51 0.58 -7.50
N GLY A 358 -19.38 -0.03 -6.70
CA GLY A 358 -19.46 -1.48 -6.56
C GLY A 358 -19.81 -1.91 -5.14
N THR A 359 -19.30 -3.06 -4.71
CA THR A 359 -19.61 -3.59 -3.37
C THR A 359 -18.46 -3.38 -2.38
N ILE A 360 -18.81 -3.47 -1.09
CA ILE A 360 -17.89 -3.74 0.00
C ILE A 360 -18.20 -5.14 0.50
N SER A 361 -17.19 -5.99 0.70
CA SER A 361 -17.41 -7.33 1.24
C SER A 361 -16.34 -7.70 2.25
N ASN A 362 -16.76 -8.17 3.43
CA ASN A 362 -15.85 -8.76 4.40
C ASN A 362 -15.90 -10.29 4.26
N THR A 363 -14.75 -10.91 4.02
CA THR A 363 -14.62 -12.37 3.81
C THR A 363 -13.44 -12.96 4.59
N GLY A 364 -13.02 -12.31 5.67
CA GLY A 364 -11.94 -12.79 6.53
C GLY A 364 -12.27 -14.08 7.29
N THR A 365 -11.26 -14.78 7.77
CA THR A 365 -11.43 -15.99 8.61
C THR A 365 -11.08 -15.76 10.08
N GLY A 366 -10.68 -14.54 10.44
CA GLY A 366 -10.19 -14.15 11.75
C GLY A 366 -11.14 -13.20 12.49
N GLY A 367 -10.58 -12.14 13.06
CA GLY A 367 -11.28 -11.16 13.88
C GLY A 367 -12.02 -10.10 13.08
N ASP A 368 -12.58 -9.14 13.80
CA ASP A 368 -13.47 -8.11 13.26
C ASP A 368 -12.78 -7.13 12.30
N VAL A 369 -13.56 -6.56 11.39
CA VAL A 369 -13.19 -5.45 10.52
C VAL A 369 -14.00 -4.21 10.91
N LEU A 370 -13.31 -3.06 11.01
CA LEU A 370 -13.94 -1.78 11.34
C LEU A 370 -13.90 -0.81 10.15
N ILE A 371 -15.06 -0.27 9.77
CA ILE A 371 -15.19 0.88 8.88
C ILE A 371 -15.78 2.04 9.69
N SER A 372 -14.94 2.98 10.14
CA SER A 372 -15.43 4.22 10.76
C SER A 372 -15.58 5.36 9.76
N ALA A 373 -15.08 5.16 8.54
CA ALA A 373 -15.29 6.08 7.43
C ALA A 373 -16.75 6.19 7.01
N ALA A 374 -17.15 7.37 6.52
CA ALA A 374 -18.42 7.51 5.83
C ALA A 374 -18.44 6.61 4.59
N ILE A 375 -19.58 5.98 4.30
CA ILE A 375 -19.81 5.20 3.08
C ILE A 375 -20.62 6.08 2.12
N GLY A 376 -20.07 6.27 0.92
CA GLY A 376 -20.64 7.12 -0.11
C GLY A 376 -21.64 6.39 -1.00
N SER A 377 -22.35 7.21 -1.77
CA SER A 377 -23.49 6.82 -2.61
C SER A 377 -23.19 5.88 -3.77
N ASN A 378 -21.92 5.71 -4.14
CA ASN A 378 -21.54 4.82 -5.25
C ASN A 378 -21.47 3.34 -4.81
N VAL A 379 -21.49 3.08 -3.50
CA VAL A 379 -21.51 1.72 -2.97
C VAL A 379 -22.92 1.16 -3.08
N THR A 380 -23.08 0.06 -3.81
CA THR A 380 -24.40 -0.55 -4.10
C THR A 380 -24.73 -1.74 -3.21
N ALA A 381 -23.73 -2.35 -2.57
CA ALA A 381 -23.95 -3.42 -1.61
C ALA A 381 -22.84 -3.53 -0.57
N ILE A 382 -23.21 -3.99 0.62
CA ILE A 382 -22.29 -4.32 1.71
C ILE A 382 -22.60 -5.74 2.16
N THR A 383 -21.60 -6.63 2.10
CA THR A 383 -21.76 -8.05 2.42
C THR A 383 -20.84 -8.46 3.55
N GLU A 384 -21.41 -9.03 4.60
CA GLU A 384 -20.70 -9.76 5.65
C GLU A 384 -20.74 -11.27 5.35
N ASN A 385 -19.57 -11.87 5.17
CA ASN A 385 -19.38 -13.30 4.92
C ASN A 385 -18.02 -13.79 5.47
N SER A 386 -17.71 -13.42 6.70
CA SER A 386 -16.45 -13.70 7.38
C SER A 386 -16.69 -14.42 8.72
N SER A 387 -15.61 -14.79 9.41
CA SER A 387 -15.69 -15.29 10.79
C SER A 387 -15.74 -14.18 11.84
N GLY A 388 -15.41 -12.93 11.48
CA GLY A 388 -15.41 -11.75 12.37
C GLY A 388 -16.54 -10.77 12.03
N TYR A 389 -16.80 -9.79 12.89
CA TYR A 389 -17.85 -8.80 12.62
C TYR A 389 -17.39 -7.82 11.54
N LEU A 390 -18.33 -7.34 10.72
CA LEU A 390 -18.14 -6.09 10.00
C LEU A 390 -18.89 -5.00 10.76
N SER A 391 -18.12 -4.14 11.43
CA SER A 391 -18.62 -2.99 12.17
C SER A 391 -18.50 -1.73 11.33
N ILE A 392 -19.61 -1.00 11.15
CA ILE A 392 -19.66 0.25 10.39
C ILE A 392 -20.19 1.36 11.29
N SER A 393 -19.32 2.29 11.67
CA SER A 393 -19.69 3.42 12.53
C SER A 393 -19.80 4.76 11.81
N GLY A 394 -19.22 4.88 10.61
CA GLY A 394 -19.41 6.06 9.77
C GLY A 394 -20.79 6.10 9.10
N PRO A 395 -21.33 7.30 8.81
CA PRO A 395 -22.64 7.43 8.17
C PRO A 395 -22.64 6.82 6.75
N ILE A 396 -23.79 6.31 6.33
CA ILE A 396 -24.01 5.71 5.02
C ILE A 396 -24.94 6.60 4.21
N THR A 397 -24.48 7.05 3.05
CA THR A 397 -25.29 7.81 2.09
C THR A 397 -25.70 6.89 0.95
N THR A 398 -27.00 6.74 0.70
CA THR A 398 -27.52 6.01 -0.46
C THR A 398 -27.83 6.98 -1.62
N ALA A 399 -27.74 6.52 -2.87
CA ALA A 399 -28.32 7.24 -4.03
C ALA A 399 -29.25 6.35 -4.86
N SER A 400 -28.93 5.07 -4.96
CA SER A 400 -29.76 4.00 -5.49
C SER A 400 -30.07 2.97 -4.40
N THR A 401 -30.68 1.86 -4.77
CA THR A 401 -30.83 0.72 -3.86
C THR A 401 -29.47 0.29 -3.28
N LEU A 402 -29.37 0.26 -1.95
CA LEU A 402 -28.26 -0.31 -1.21
C LEU A 402 -28.69 -1.64 -0.60
N THR A 403 -27.96 -2.71 -0.91
CA THR A 403 -28.23 -4.04 -0.35
C THR A 403 -27.23 -4.35 0.78
N LEU A 404 -27.74 -4.55 1.98
CA LEU A 404 -26.98 -5.06 3.13
C LEU A 404 -27.22 -6.56 3.23
N THR A 405 -26.17 -7.36 3.18
CA THR A 405 -26.27 -8.82 3.24
C THR A 405 -25.41 -9.36 4.37
N ASN A 406 -25.99 -10.23 5.20
CA ASN A 406 -25.21 -11.16 6.01
C ASN A 406 -25.44 -12.57 5.45
N SER A 407 -24.42 -13.15 4.83
CA SER A 407 -24.45 -14.51 4.26
C SER A 407 -23.64 -15.51 5.06
N ASN A 408 -23.34 -15.18 6.31
CA ASN A 408 -22.43 -15.94 7.12
C ASN A 408 -23.07 -17.24 7.64
N SER A 409 -22.48 -18.38 7.24
CA SER A 409 -22.89 -19.70 7.73
C SER A 409 -22.15 -20.13 9.00
N SER A 410 -21.13 -19.38 9.47
CA SER A 410 -20.31 -19.73 10.64
C SER A 410 -21.04 -19.61 11.98
N GLY A 411 -22.16 -18.88 12.02
CA GLY A 411 -23.10 -18.84 13.14
C GLY A 411 -22.87 -17.74 14.20
N SER A 412 -21.86 -16.87 14.06
CA SER A 412 -21.58 -15.83 15.08
C SER A 412 -21.42 -14.41 14.55
N SER A 413 -21.01 -14.20 13.29
CA SER A 413 -20.54 -12.88 12.84
C SER A 413 -21.64 -11.98 12.26
N LEU A 414 -21.67 -10.74 12.75
CA LEU A 414 -22.71 -9.76 12.49
C LEU A 414 -22.27 -8.72 11.46
N LEU A 415 -23.23 -8.23 10.68
CA LEU A 415 -23.16 -6.92 10.05
C LEU A 415 -23.75 -5.90 11.02
N TYR A 416 -22.89 -5.15 11.71
CA TYR A 416 -23.28 -4.25 12.79
C TYR A 416 -23.04 -2.80 12.40
N ILE A 417 -24.12 -2.01 12.29
CA ILE A 417 -24.05 -0.64 11.78
C ILE A 417 -24.55 0.32 12.86
N THR A 418 -23.69 1.26 13.24
CA THR A 418 -24.02 2.36 14.16
C THR A 418 -24.03 3.72 13.47
N GLY A 419 -23.51 3.82 12.25
CA GLY A 419 -23.62 5.01 11.42
C GLY A 419 -25.05 5.26 10.92
N GLY A 420 -25.46 6.53 10.81
CA GLY A 420 -26.77 6.95 10.28
C GLY A 420 -26.94 6.66 8.80
N PHE A 421 -28.18 6.50 8.35
CA PHE A 421 -28.53 6.39 6.93
C PHE A 421 -29.17 7.68 6.43
N LEU A 422 -28.69 8.19 5.30
CA LEU A 422 -29.19 9.39 4.61
C LEU A 422 -29.16 9.17 3.09
N GLY A 423 -29.67 10.15 2.32
CA GLY A 423 -29.64 10.11 0.86
C GLY A 423 -30.93 9.59 0.24
N THR A 424 -30.87 9.07 -0.99
CA THR A 424 -32.01 8.56 -1.76
C THR A 424 -31.84 7.09 -2.09
N GLY A 425 -32.94 6.39 -2.40
CA GLY A 425 -32.93 4.99 -2.80
C GLY A 425 -33.29 4.04 -1.67
N ASP A 426 -33.61 2.80 -2.07
CA ASP A 426 -34.10 1.77 -1.16
C ASP A 426 -32.98 1.13 -0.34
N LEU A 427 -33.32 0.64 0.84
CA LEU A 427 -32.46 -0.18 1.67
C LEU A 427 -32.99 -1.62 1.67
N VAL A 428 -32.22 -2.56 1.13
CA VAL A 428 -32.57 -3.98 1.14
C VAL A 428 -31.73 -4.71 2.19
N LEU A 429 -32.38 -5.39 3.12
CA LEU A 429 -31.75 -6.13 4.21
C LEU A 429 -31.92 -7.63 3.95
N ASN A 430 -30.80 -8.30 3.68
CA ASN A 430 -30.74 -9.72 3.37
C ASN A 430 -29.96 -10.46 4.46
N ASN A 431 -30.61 -10.74 5.59
CA ASN A 431 -30.05 -11.68 6.54
C ASN A 431 -30.27 -13.10 6.03
N ASN A 432 -29.28 -13.59 5.27
CA ASN A 432 -29.23 -14.93 4.71
C ASN A 432 -28.58 -15.94 5.69
N SER A 433 -28.19 -15.49 6.88
CA SER A 433 -27.63 -16.33 7.94
C SER A 433 -28.71 -16.86 8.90
N SER A 434 -28.35 -17.87 9.71
CA SER A 434 -29.16 -18.30 10.86
C SER A 434 -28.94 -17.43 12.11
N ILE A 435 -28.15 -16.36 12.00
CA ILE A 435 -27.68 -15.59 13.15
C ILE A 435 -28.75 -14.62 13.61
N THR A 436 -29.11 -14.72 14.88
CA THR A 436 -29.96 -13.75 15.56
C THR A 436 -29.33 -12.36 15.49
N ASN A 437 -30.07 -11.39 14.97
CA ASN A 437 -29.60 -10.03 14.74
C ASN A 437 -28.40 -9.97 13.77
N GLY A 438 -28.27 -10.95 12.87
CA GLY A 438 -27.19 -11.06 11.89
C GLY A 438 -26.97 -9.78 11.08
N ILE A 439 -28.05 -9.04 10.81
CA ILE A 439 -27.96 -7.63 10.44
C ILE A 439 -28.54 -6.80 11.59
N THR A 440 -27.77 -5.84 12.09
CA THR A 440 -28.21 -4.92 13.15
C THR A 440 -27.95 -3.47 12.75
N LEU A 441 -29.02 -2.68 12.70
CA LEU A 441 -28.97 -1.23 12.50
C LEU A 441 -29.18 -0.54 13.86
N ALA A 442 -28.09 -0.30 14.58
CA ALA A 442 -28.03 0.31 15.91
C ALA A 442 -27.59 1.79 15.85
N THR A 443 -28.12 2.51 14.87
CA THR A 443 -27.85 3.92 14.65
C THR A 443 -28.88 4.83 15.34
N ASN A 444 -28.61 6.14 15.39
CA ASN A 444 -29.56 7.15 15.86
C ASN A 444 -30.83 7.17 15.00
N SER A 445 -30.68 7.08 13.68
CA SER A 445 -31.83 7.02 12.75
C SER A 445 -31.46 6.39 11.41
N VAL A 446 -32.44 5.68 10.84
CA VAL A 446 -32.46 5.30 9.42
C VAL A 446 -33.37 6.28 8.70
N ASN A 447 -32.81 7.18 7.88
CA ASN A 447 -33.55 8.27 7.25
C ASN A 447 -33.16 8.47 5.77
N ASN A 448 -32.94 7.37 5.05
CA ASN A 448 -32.84 7.41 3.59
C ASN A 448 -34.22 7.68 2.97
N THR A 449 -34.25 8.43 1.86
CA THR A 449 -35.46 8.66 1.07
C THR A 449 -35.70 7.47 0.15
N GLY A 450 -36.44 6.50 0.64
CA GLY A 450 -36.75 5.25 -0.06
C GLY A 450 -37.40 4.24 0.87
N THR A 451 -37.66 3.05 0.35
CA THR A 451 -38.23 1.96 1.14
C THR A 451 -37.14 1.21 1.91
N ILE A 452 -37.52 0.58 3.01
CA ILE A 452 -36.68 -0.40 3.70
C ILE A 452 -37.34 -1.76 3.51
N THR A 453 -36.63 -2.72 2.96
CA THR A 453 -37.17 -4.05 2.68
C THR A 453 -36.31 -5.14 3.31
N ASN A 454 -36.86 -5.96 4.20
CA ASN A 454 -36.22 -7.19 4.64
C ASN A 454 -36.60 -8.35 3.71
N SER A 455 -35.61 -8.93 3.03
CA SER A 455 -35.76 -10.00 2.02
C SER A 455 -34.77 -11.16 2.21
N GLY A 456 -34.18 -11.29 3.41
CA GLY A 456 -33.24 -12.36 3.71
C GLY A 456 -33.82 -13.76 3.55
N SER A 457 -33.00 -14.73 3.19
CA SER A 457 -33.40 -16.14 3.09
C SER A 457 -33.06 -16.97 4.33
N GLY A 458 -32.32 -16.40 5.29
CA GLY A 458 -31.84 -17.09 6.48
C GLY A 458 -32.89 -17.20 7.57
N SER A 459 -32.67 -18.03 8.59
CA SER A 459 -33.56 -18.11 9.76
C SER A 459 -33.26 -17.07 10.85
N GLY A 460 -32.19 -16.30 10.67
CA GLY A 460 -31.76 -15.25 11.57
C GLY A 460 -32.65 -14.01 11.50
N ARG A 461 -32.61 -13.20 12.57
CA ARG A 461 -33.36 -11.94 12.66
C ARG A 461 -32.56 -10.77 12.10
N THR A 462 -33.23 -9.86 11.40
CA THR A 462 -32.74 -8.52 11.07
C THR A 462 -33.27 -7.56 12.13
N LEU A 463 -32.38 -6.88 12.87
CA LEU A 463 -32.75 -5.93 13.90
C LEU A 463 -32.58 -4.48 13.41
N ILE A 464 -33.65 -3.70 13.48
CA ILE A 464 -33.62 -2.24 13.36
C ILE A 464 -33.96 -1.66 14.73
N SER A 465 -32.93 -1.30 15.48
CA SER A 465 -33.09 -0.62 16.78
C SER A 465 -33.04 0.90 16.64
N ALA A 466 -32.61 1.40 15.49
CA ALA A 466 -32.68 2.80 15.12
C ALA A 466 -34.11 3.29 14.89
N ALA A 467 -34.37 4.57 15.16
CA ALA A 467 -35.63 5.21 14.78
C ALA A 467 -35.72 5.38 13.25
N LEU A 468 -36.83 4.95 12.66
CA LEU A 468 -37.16 5.25 11.27
C LEU A 468 -37.56 6.72 11.13
N GLY A 469 -36.86 7.43 10.24
CA GLY A 469 -37.08 8.85 9.98
C GLY A 469 -38.24 9.12 9.02
N SER A 470 -38.63 10.38 8.90
CA SER A 470 -39.75 10.82 8.06
C SER A 470 -39.49 10.70 6.55
N ALA A 471 -38.23 10.59 6.13
CA ALA A 471 -37.87 10.40 4.73
C ALA A 471 -38.14 8.98 4.22
N VAL A 472 -38.19 7.99 5.12
CA VAL A 472 -38.44 6.58 4.76
C VAL A 472 -39.84 6.45 4.20
N THR A 473 -39.96 6.04 2.93
CA THR A 473 -41.22 6.03 2.18
C THR A 473 -42.06 4.77 2.37
N GLY A 474 -41.50 3.74 3.00
CA GLY A 474 -42.22 2.53 3.36
C GLY A 474 -41.32 1.49 4.01
N LEU A 475 -41.92 0.60 4.79
CA LEU A 475 -41.25 -0.55 5.40
C LEU A 475 -41.89 -1.83 4.86
N THR A 476 -41.08 -2.76 4.38
CA THR A 476 -41.56 -4.02 3.79
C THR A 476 -40.88 -5.22 4.43
N GLN A 477 -41.67 -6.14 4.97
CA GLN A 477 -41.22 -7.46 5.36
C GLN A 477 -41.63 -8.45 4.25
N ASN A 478 -40.65 -8.92 3.49
CA ASN A 478 -40.86 -9.77 2.30
C ASN A 478 -40.15 -11.13 2.42
N SER A 479 -39.61 -11.44 3.59
CA SER A 479 -38.88 -12.67 3.85
C SER A 479 -39.76 -13.65 4.64
N THR A 480 -39.86 -14.91 4.19
CA THR A 480 -40.59 -15.97 4.89
C THR A 480 -39.85 -16.51 6.10
N THR A 481 -38.51 -16.42 6.14
CA THR A 481 -37.65 -17.09 7.12
C THR A 481 -36.85 -16.12 7.98
N SER A 482 -36.32 -15.05 7.37
CA SER A 482 -35.62 -13.99 8.10
C SER A 482 -36.63 -13.01 8.67
N LEU A 483 -36.70 -12.99 10.01
CA LEU A 483 -37.62 -12.16 10.77
C LEU A 483 -37.11 -10.73 10.81
N LEU A 484 -38.00 -9.74 10.79
CA LEU A 484 -37.65 -8.34 11.06
C LEU A 484 -38.05 -7.98 12.49
N GLN A 485 -37.13 -7.37 13.24
CA GLN A 485 -37.39 -6.87 14.58
C GLN A 485 -37.22 -5.35 14.59
N LEU A 486 -38.23 -4.65 15.09
CA LEU A 486 -38.29 -3.20 15.22
C LEU A 486 -38.27 -2.85 16.71
N SER A 487 -37.17 -2.27 17.17
CA SER A 487 -37.06 -1.76 18.55
C SER A 487 -36.80 -0.26 18.64
N GLY A 488 -36.67 0.41 17.50
CA GLY A 488 -36.67 1.88 17.43
C GLY A 488 -38.02 2.50 17.81
N SER A 489 -37.97 3.72 18.33
CA SER A 489 -39.16 4.56 18.54
C SER A 489 -39.47 5.33 17.27
N ASN A 490 -40.40 4.83 16.44
CA ASN A 490 -40.57 5.30 15.07
C ASN A 490 -41.57 6.47 14.92
N GLY A 491 -41.66 7.37 15.91
CA GLY A 491 -42.68 8.43 15.93
C GLY A 491 -42.68 9.38 14.73
N SER A 492 -41.54 9.54 14.03
CA SER A 492 -41.43 10.38 12.82
C SER A 492 -41.74 9.65 11.52
N PHE A 493 -41.84 8.32 11.55
CA PHE A 493 -42.21 7.51 10.39
C PHE A 493 -43.73 7.56 10.23
N THR A 494 -44.19 8.11 9.12
CA THR A 494 -45.63 8.31 8.84
C THR A 494 -46.13 7.49 7.66
N ASN A 495 -45.23 6.80 6.96
CA ASN A 495 -45.56 5.96 5.81
C ASN A 495 -46.00 4.55 6.24
N GLY A 496 -46.47 3.76 5.28
CA GLY A 496 -47.04 2.43 5.56
C GLY A 496 -46.00 1.33 5.79
N THR A 497 -46.40 0.30 6.53
CA THR A 497 -45.66 -0.96 6.65
C THR A 497 -46.40 -2.07 5.91
N SER A 498 -45.74 -2.81 5.04
CA SER A 498 -46.28 -3.96 4.31
C SER A 498 -45.62 -5.26 4.77
N VAL A 499 -46.40 -6.19 5.31
CA VAL A 499 -45.95 -7.55 5.63
C VAL A 499 -46.43 -8.45 4.51
N LEU A 500 -45.58 -8.69 3.53
CA LEU A 500 -45.88 -9.52 2.36
C LEU A 500 -45.60 -11.01 2.63
N ALA A 501 -44.66 -11.31 3.52
CA ALA A 501 -44.31 -12.66 3.95
C ALA A 501 -43.57 -12.66 5.29
N GLY A 502 -43.80 -13.68 6.13
CA GLY A 502 -43.08 -13.90 7.38
C GLY A 502 -43.50 -12.96 8.51
N THR A 503 -42.56 -12.63 9.40
CA THR A 503 -42.89 -12.10 10.73
C THR A 503 -42.16 -10.80 11.03
N ILE A 504 -42.89 -9.84 11.63
CA ILE A 504 -42.30 -8.68 12.31
C ILE A 504 -42.47 -8.81 13.82
N TYR A 505 -41.39 -8.57 14.58
CA TYR A 505 -41.44 -8.32 16.02
C TYR A 505 -41.41 -6.82 16.28
N ALA A 506 -42.39 -6.33 17.05
CA ALA A 506 -42.47 -4.96 17.51
C ALA A 506 -42.16 -4.90 19.01
N ASP A 507 -41.11 -4.17 19.36
CA ASP A 507 -40.65 -4.04 20.75
C ASP A 507 -41.13 -2.73 21.40
N THR A 508 -41.63 -1.77 20.59
CA THR A 508 -42.09 -0.46 21.03
C THR A 508 -43.54 -0.19 20.61
N ALA A 509 -44.26 0.62 21.39
CA ALA A 509 -45.67 0.96 21.11
C ALA A 509 -45.86 1.73 19.79
N ASN A 510 -44.80 2.34 19.26
CA ASN A 510 -44.80 3.08 17.99
C ASN A 510 -43.86 2.42 16.96
N ALA A 511 -43.62 1.11 17.04
CA ALA A 511 -42.75 0.39 16.11
C ALA A 511 -43.18 0.55 14.64
N PHE A 512 -44.47 0.74 14.36
CA PHE A 512 -45.02 0.96 13.02
C PHE A 512 -45.25 2.44 12.67
N GLY A 513 -44.77 3.37 13.50
CA GLY A 513 -44.87 4.81 13.28
C GLY A 513 -46.23 5.40 13.64
N THR A 514 -46.56 6.56 13.05
CA THR A 514 -47.81 7.30 13.33
C THR A 514 -48.58 7.59 12.04
N GLY A 515 -49.88 7.27 12.00
CA GLY A 515 -50.77 7.62 10.88
C GLY A 515 -50.62 6.80 9.59
N GLY A 516 -49.55 6.01 9.42
CA GLY A 516 -49.40 5.08 8.30
C GLY A 516 -50.35 3.87 8.38
N ILE A 517 -50.53 3.15 7.27
CA ILE A 517 -51.31 1.89 7.21
C ILE A 517 -50.36 0.69 7.38
N VAL A 518 -50.76 -0.28 8.18
CA VAL A 518 -50.10 -1.60 8.25
C VAL A 518 -50.89 -2.57 7.37
N THR A 519 -50.28 -3.04 6.29
CA THR A 519 -50.88 -4.01 5.36
C THR A 519 -50.36 -5.40 5.66
N LEU A 520 -51.26 -6.36 5.90
CA LEU A 520 -50.94 -7.75 6.19
C LEU A 520 -51.36 -8.65 5.02
N GLY A 521 -50.38 -9.27 4.37
CA GLY A 521 -50.56 -10.15 3.22
C GLY A 521 -50.43 -9.42 1.88
N ASN A 522 -50.72 -10.16 0.80
CA ASN A 522 -50.69 -9.65 -0.57
C ASN A 522 -51.89 -10.20 -1.37
N ASN A 523 -52.15 -9.63 -2.55
CA ASN A 523 -53.27 -10.05 -3.41
C ASN A 523 -53.09 -11.44 -4.04
N THR A 524 -51.98 -12.13 -3.77
CA THR A 524 -51.62 -13.44 -4.34
C THR A 524 -51.75 -14.61 -3.36
N GLY A 525 -52.13 -14.35 -2.10
CA GLY A 525 -52.73 -15.32 -1.19
C GLY A 525 -51.88 -16.50 -0.70
N SER A 526 -50.54 -16.46 -0.73
CA SER A 526 -49.74 -17.68 -0.51
C SER A 526 -48.74 -17.66 0.67
N ASN A 527 -48.45 -16.52 1.29
CA ASN A 527 -47.45 -16.44 2.37
C ASN A 527 -48.09 -16.17 3.72
N ALA A 528 -47.71 -16.94 4.74
CA ALA A 528 -48.05 -16.66 6.13
C ALA A 528 -47.43 -15.32 6.55
N VAL A 529 -48.20 -14.49 7.25
CA VAL A 529 -47.78 -13.18 7.76
C VAL A 529 -48.11 -13.07 9.24
N ALA A 530 -47.22 -12.49 10.03
CA ALA A 530 -47.42 -12.34 11.47
C ALA A 530 -46.79 -11.05 12.02
N ILE A 531 -47.42 -10.51 13.07
CA ILE A 531 -46.86 -9.47 13.92
C ILE A 531 -46.89 -9.98 15.36
N TYR A 532 -45.76 -9.93 16.06
CA TYR A 532 -45.67 -10.26 17.48
C TYR A 532 -45.16 -9.09 18.30
N ALA A 533 -45.62 -9.02 19.54
CA ALA A 533 -44.97 -8.23 20.58
C ALA A 533 -43.74 -9.00 21.07
N ASN A 534 -42.61 -8.31 21.25
CA ASN A 534 -41.46 -8.91 21.94
C ASN A 534 -41.42 -8.55 23.44
N ALA A 535 -42.12 -7.49 23.84
CA ALA A 535 -42.25 -7.09 25.24
C ALA A 535 -43.30 -7.96 25.96
N THR A 536 -43.08 -8.23 27.25
CA THR A 536 -44.11 -8.83 28.11
C THR A 536 -45.28 -7.85 28.27
N GLY A 537 -46.41 -8.10 27.59
CA GLY A 537 -47.60 -7.25 27.68
C GLY A 537 -48.43 -7.19 26.38
N SER A 538 -49.37 -6.26 26.32
CA SER A 538 -50.18 -6.01 25.12
C SER A 538 -49.45 -5.11 24.13
N LEU A 539 -49.44 -5.50 22.85
CA LEU A 539 -49.01 -4.62 21.75
C LEU A 539 -50.17 -3.72 21.32
N SER A 540 -49.99 -2.41 21.40
CA SER A 540 -50.93 -1.44 20.84
C SER A 540 -50.40 -0.96 19.48
N ILE A 541 -51.23 -1.08 18.44
CA ILE A 541 -50.95 -0.55 17.11
C ILE A 541 -51.98 0.56 16.85
N GLY A 542 -51.53 1.81 16.85
CA GLY A 542 -52.40 2.97 16.57
C GLY A 542 -52.70 3.16 15.07
N ASN A 543 -51.99 2.45 14.20
CA ASN A 543 -52.15 2.46 12.76
C ASN A 543 -53.37 1.65 12.31
N ALA A 544 -53.99 2.04 11.19
CA ALA A 544 -55.01 1.21 10.56
C ALA A 544 -54.37 -0.09 10.02
N ILE A 545 -54.99 -1.24 10.29
CA ILE A 545 -54.56 -2.53 9.77
C ILE A 545 -55.47 -2.93 8.61
N VAL A 546 -54.89 -3.20 7.45
CA VAL A 546 -55.60 -3.57 6.22
C VAL A 546 -55.19 -4.97 5.77
N PHE A 547 -56.20 -5.74 5.38
CA PHE A 547 -56.05 -7.06 4.79
C PHE A 547 -56.49 -6.99 3.33
N PRO A 548 -55.59 -7.24 2.35
CA PRO A 548 -55.93 -7.08 0.93
C PRO A 548 -56.89 -8.15 0.37
N ILE A 549 -57.13 -9.23 1.13
CA ILE A 549 -57.94 -10.40 0.71
C ILE A 549 -59.03 -10.70 1.74
N VAL A 550 -60.16 -11.22 1.27
CA VAL A 550 -61.41 -11.41 2.03
C VAL A 550 -61.45 -12.68 2.90
N SER A 551 -60.44 -13.55 2.85
CA SER A 551 -60.38 -14.80 3.62
C SER A 551 -59.07 -14.95 4.37
N PHE A 552 -59.12 -14.72 5.68
CA PHE A 552 -58.03 -14.99 6.62
C PHE A 552 -58.48 -16.04 7.64
N ALA A 553 -57.60 -17.00 7.94
CA ALA A 553 -57.72 -17.82 9.14
C ALA A 553 -57.06 -17.06 10.31
N PHE A 554 -57.87 -16.51 11.21
CA PHE A 554 -57.36 -15.87 12.43
C PHE A 554 -56.94 -16.96 13.42
N THR A 555 -55.69 -16.93 13.87
CA THR A 555 -55.28 -17.59 15.12
C THR A 555 -54.89 -16.47 16.07
N LEU A 556 -55.72 -16.22 17.07
CA LEU A 556 -55.56 -15.14 18.04
C LEU A 556 -54.76 -15.63 19.25
#